data_AF-A0A545AWG7-F1
#
_entry.id   AF-A0A545AWG7-F1
#
_cell.length_a   1.000
_cell.length_b   1.000
_cell.length_c   1.000
_cell.angle_alpha   90.00
_cell.angle_beta   90.00
_cell.angle_gamma   90.00
#
_symmetry.space_group_name_H-M   'P 1'
#
loop_
_entity.id
_entity.type
_entity.pdbx_description
1 polymer ?
#
loop_
_entity_poly.entity_id
_entity_poly.type
_entity_poly.pdbx_seq_one_letter_code
_entity_poly.pdbx_strand_id
1 'polypeptide(L)'
;MAHLSEELRRTISARWYSSVLSERQSVTGQTRTRYYRALSTHLDHLEPFDDSTAQWSEARIDRADLATLAGAKATSTLYSLFGQRARSLAAHYAGSPYVARRHPGPVDALIFEAKAVSFWPCREAWASTLGALSRDDRQFAAETLVRVLAEWASANRPLAAVRRSAPPVCAVEDLRLVSPGDPPVGAVVALLTRVVELAHSPRGLSPLGTLDAVHDELMTLGFVRGEPLETLLTEVSEGLAAVEYLVPQLSTADRENLADHLVPQLRDVLLLLRGEK
;
A
#
# COMPACT_ATOMS: atom_id res chain seq x y z
N MET A 1 11.22 22.04 -6.30
CA MET A 1 10.71 20.91 -5.48
C MET A 1 10.79 19.66 -6.32
N ALA A 2 11.33 18.56 -5.79
CA ALA A 2 11.29 17.29 -6.51
C ALA A 2 9.83 16.81 -6.53
N HIS A 3 9.35 16.37 -7.68
CA HIS A 3 8.02 15.77 -7.81
C HIS A 3 7.96 14.52 -6.93
N LEU A 4 6.89 14.30 -6.15
CA LEU A 4 6.75 13.14 -5.24
C LEU A 4 7.12 11.79 -5.90
N SER A 5 6.73 11.59 -7.15
CA SER A 5 7.11 10.43 -7.98
C SER A 5 8.64 10.20 -8.07
N GLU A 6 9.44 11.26 -8.13
CA GLU A 6 10.90 11.18 -8.15
C GLU A 6 11.47 10.83 -6.77
N GLU A 7 10.88 11.32 -5.69
CA GLU A 7 11.25 10.91 -4.32
C GLU A 7 10.98 9.42 -4.11
N LEU A 8 9.82 8.94 -4.57
CA LEU A 8 9.43 7.52 -4.54
C LEU A 8 10.40 6.62 -5.32
N ARG A 9 10.98 7.10 -6.44
CA ARG A 9 11.99 6.34 -7.21
C ARG A 9 13.34 6.22 -6.50
N ARG A 10 13.62 7.08 -5.53
CA ARG A 10 14.91 7.12 -4.80
C ARG A 10 14.90 6.30 -3.52
N THR A 11 13.76 5.75 -3.12
CA THR A 11 13.63 4.86 -1.97
C THR A 11 14.56 3.64 -2.06
N ILE A 12 14.87 3.02 -0.93
CA ILE A 12 15.79 1.86 -0.90
C ILE A 12 15.14 0.70 -1.66
N SER A 13 13.85 0.45 -1.44
CA SER A 13 13.10 -0.59 -2.13
C SER A 13 13.05 -0.39 -3.65
N ALA A 14 12.92 0.86 -4.14
CA ALA A 14 12.95 1.17 -5.56
C ALA A 14 14.31 0.89 -6.20
N ARG A 15 15.40 1.36 -5.59
CA ARG A 15 16.74 1.09 -6.11
C ARG A 15 17.06 -0.40 -6.12
N TRP A 16 16.66 -1.12 -5.06
CA TRP A 16 16.80 -2.57 -5.01
C TRP A 16 15.99 -3.26 -6.10
N TYR A 17 14.72 -2.89 -6.28
CA TYR A 17 13.87 -3.53 -7.27
C TYR A 17 14.38 -3.30 -8.71
N SER A 18 14.85 -2.09 -9.03
CA SER A 18 15.51 -1.83 -10.32
C SER A 18 16.74 -2.71 -10.53
N SER A 19 17.56 -2.93 -9.50
CA SER A 19 18.69 -3.87 -9.56
C SER A 19 18.23 -5.30 -9.83
N VAL A 20 17.19 -5.77 -9.14
CA VAL A 20 16.64 -7.13 -9.32
C VAL A 20 16.06 -7.31 -10.72
N LEU A 21 15.36 -6.30 -11.26
CA LEU A 21 14.86 -6.34 -12.64
C LEU A 21 15.99 -6.48 -13.66
N SER A 22 17.09 -5.73 -13.47
CA SER A 22 18.26 -5.83 -14.37
C SER A 22 18.90 -7.22 -14.34
N GLU A 23 18.82 -7.91 -13.21
CA GLU A 23 19.34 -9.27 -13.02
C GLU A 23 18.34 -10.36 -13.44
N ARG A 24 17.11 -10.03 -13.87
CA ARG A 24 16.02 -11.00 -14.06
C ARG A 24 16.37 -12.11 -15.06
N GLN A 25 17.15 -11.79 -16.09
CA GLN A 25 17.60 -12.76 -17.11
C GLN A 25 18.81 -13.58 -16.68
N SER A 26 19.54 -13.17 -15.63
CA SER A 26 20.67 -13.92 -15.09
C SER A 26 20.23 -15.21 -14.40
N VAL A 27 21.17 -16.15 -14.22
CA VAL A 27 20.94 -17.40 -13.46
C VAL A 27 20.44 -17.10 -12.03
N THR A 28 21.03 -16.10 -11.38
CA THR A 28 20.64 -15.65 -10.04
C THR A 28 19.20 -15.13 -10.01
N GLY A 29 18.82 -14.26 -10.95
CA GLY A 29 17.47 -13.70 -11.04
C GLY A 29 16.40 -14.74 -11.37
N GLN A 30 16.70 -15.69 -12.27
CA GLN A 30 15.81 -16.82 -12.56
C GLN A 30 15.63 -17.71 -11.34
N THR A 31 16.71 -17.99 -10.59
CA THR A 31 16.65 -18.81 -9.37
C THR A 31 15.82 -18.12 -8.28
N ARG A 32 16.02 -16.82 -8.06
CA ARG A 32 15.21 -16.00 -7.15
C ARG A 32 13.71 -16.06 -7.53
N THR A 33 13.39 -15.94 -8.82
CA THR A 33 12.01 -16.08 -9.33
C THR A 33 11.41 -17.45 -9.06
N ARG A 34 12.19 -18.54 -9.18
CA ARG A 34 11.73 -19.89 -8.82
C ARG A 34 11.40 -20.00 -7.34
N TYR A 35 12.19 -19.38 -6.46
CA TYR A 35 11.90 -19.36 -5.02
C TYR A 35 10.66 -18.54 -4.68
N TYR A 36 10.39 -17.42 -5.37
CA TYR A 36 9.12 -16.70 -5.21
C TYR A 36 7.92 -17.58 -5.58
N ARG A 37 8.01 -18.28 -6.72
CA ARG A 37 6.96 -19.20 -7.14
C ARG A 37 6.80 -20.36 -6.17
N ALA A 38 7.91 -20.94 -5.69
CA ALA A 38 7.91 -22.01 -4.71
C ALA A 38 7.22 -21.59 -3.40
N LEU A 39 7.46 -20.35 -2.95
CA LEU A 39 6.76 -19.78 -1.80
C LEU A 39 5.25 -19.67 -2.06
N SER A 40 4.84 -19.05 -3.18
CA SER A 40 3.41 -18.95 -3.53
C SER A 40 2.75 -20.32 -3.58
N THR A 41 3.35 -21.27 -4.30
CA THR A 41 2.86 -22.65 -4.38
C THR A 41 2.77 -23.29 -3.01
N HIS A 42 3.79 -23.16 -2.14
CA HIS A 42 3.73 -23.72 -0.79
C HIS A 42 2.57 -23.14 0.01
N LEU A 43 2.34 -21.82 -0.06
CA LEU A 43 1.26 -21.15 0.65
C LEU A 43 -0.13 -21.54 0.12
N ASP A 44 -0.27 -21.75 -1.19
CA ASP A 44 -1.53 -22.20 -1.80
C ASP A 44 -1.91 -23.62 -1.38
N HIS A 45 -0.94 -24.47 -1.03
CA HIS A 45 -1.16 -25.82 -0.50
C HIS A 45 -1.50 -25.84 0.99
N LEU A 46 -1.31 -24.73 1.70
CA LEU A 46 -1.81 -24.58 3.07
C LEU A 46 -3.32 -24.31 2.97
N GLU A 47 -4.10 -25.38 2.78
CA GLU A 47 -5.56 -25.31 2.84
C GLU A 47 -5.97 -24.65 4.17
N PRO A 48 -6.80 -23.60 4.15
CA PRO A 48 -7.38 -23.07 5.37
C PRO A 48 -8.27 -24.14 5.98
N PHE A 49 -7.84 -24.73 7.09
CA PHE A 49 -8.58 -25.79 7.80
C PHE A 49 -9.85 -25.23 8.45
N ASP A 50 -9.98 -23.90 8.53
CA ASP A 50 -11.12 -23.15 9.03
C ASP A 50 -11.15 -21.76 8.37
N ASP A 51 -12.24 -21.00 8.55
CA ASP A 51 -12.43 -19.61 8.09
C ASP A 51 -11.48 -18.61 8.80
N SER A 52 -10.32 -19.07 9.31
CA SER A 52 -9.36 -18.33 10.10
C SER A 52 -8.06 -18.07 9.34
N THR A 53 -7.59 -16.83 9.35
CA THR A 53 -6.29 -16.42 8.78
C THR A 53 -5.09 -16.81 9.65
N ALA A 54 -5.35 -17.38 10.84
CA ALA A 54 -4.33 -17.73 11.82
C ALA A 54 -3.29 -18.71 11.25
N GLN A 55 -3.73 -19.66 10.42
CA GLN A 55 -2.87 -20.70 9.85
C GLN A 55 -1.75 -20.14 8.97
N TRP A 56 -2.02 -19.14 8.13
CA TRP A 56 -0.99 -18.50 7.32
C TRP A 56 -0.05 -17.64 8.16
N SER A 57 -0.59 -16.97 9.19
CA SER A 57 0.20 -16.07 10.04
C SER A 57 1.30 -16.81 10.82
N GLU A 58 1.02 -18.05 11.21
CA GLU A 58 1.90 -18.94 11.98
C GLU A 58 2.54 -20.05 11.14
N ALA A 59 2.32 -20.03 9.81
CA ALA A 59 2.81 -21.06 8.91
C ALA A 59 4.33 -21.28 9.09
N ARG A 60 4.66 -22.53 9.44
CA ARG A 60 6.03 -23.02 9.41
C ARG A 60 6.38 -23.39 7.98
N ILE A 61 7.19 -22.54 7.36
CA ILE A 61 7.69 -22.74 6.00
C ILE A 61 9.09 -23.33 6.10
N ASP A 62 9.25 -24.61 5.75
CA ASP A 62 10.56 -25.27 5.78
C ASP A 62 11.40 -24.89 4.55
N ARG A 63 12.71 -24.77 4.76
CA ARG A 63 13.68 -24.53 3.68
C ARG A 63 13.76 -25.70 2.71
N ALA A 64 13.61 -26.93 3.19
CA ALA A 64 13.66 -28.14 2.38
C ALA A 64 12.47 -28.20 1.41
N ASP A 65 11.28 -27.82 1.86
CA ASP A 65 10.07 -27.77 1.04
C ASP A 65 10.23 -26.73 -0.07
N LEU A 66 10.69 -25.53 0.29
CA LEU A 66 10.96 -24.47 -0.68
C LEU A 66 12.04 -24.86 -1.69
N ALA A 67 13.12 -25.53 -1.27
CA ALA A 67 14.16 -26.00 -2.17
C ALA A 67 13.63 -27.06 -3.14
N THR A 68 12.82 -28.00 -2.65
CA THR A 68 12.17 -29.04 -3.45
C THR A 68 11.25 -28.41 -4.50
N LEU A 69 10.36 -27.50 -4.08
CA LEU A 69 9.43 -26.80 -4.97
C LEU A 69 10.15 -25.88 -5.98
N ALA A 70 11.29 -25.30 -5.61
CA ALA A 70 12.12 -24.49 -6.51
C ALA A 70 12.96 -25.33 -7.48
N GLY A 71 12.98 -26.66 -7.34
CA GLY A 71 13.82 -27.57 -8.12
C GLY A 71 15.31 -27.42 -7.81
N ALA A 72 15.66 -26.96 -6.61
CA ALA A 72 17.03 -26.78 -6.17
C ALA A 72 17.59 -28.06 -5.56
N LYS A 73 18.77 -28.50 -6.02
CA LYS A 73 19.45 -29.70 -5.48
C LYS A 73 20.04 -29.49 -4.08
N ALA A 74 20.23 -28.24 -3.65
CA ALA A 74 20.86 -27.90 -2.38
C ALA A 74 20.13 -26.77 -1.65
N THR A 75 19.93 -26.94 -0.34
CA THR A 75 19.32 -25.93 0.54
C THR A 75 20.23 -24.71 0.77
N SER A 76 21.53 -24.82 0.45
CA SER A 76 22.51 -23.72 0.53
C SER A 76 22.23 -22.58 -0.44
N THR A 77 21.54 -22.85 -1.56
CA THR A 77 21.16 -21.81 -2.54
C THR A 77 20.30 -20.72 -1.90
N LEU A 78 19.40 -21.08 -0.99
CA LEU A 78 18.53 -20.13 -0.31
C LEU A 78 19.34 -19.17 0.59
N TYR A 79 20.41 -19.63 1.24
CA TYR A 79 21.34 -18.75 1.96
C TYR A 79 22.17 -17.85 1.04
N SER A 80 22.60 -18.36 -0.13
CA SER A 80 23.34 -17.52 -1.09
C SER A 80 22.50 -16.37 -1.65
N LEU A 81 21.17 -16.56 -1.76
CA LEU A 81 20.26 -15.58 -2.34
C LEU A 81 19.64 -14.64 -1.30
N PHE A 82 19.33 -15.15 -0.10
CA PHE A 82 18.54 -14.43 0.91
C PHE A 82 19.23 -14.36 2.29
N GLY A 83 20.46 -14.85 2.41
CA GLY A 83 21.23 -14.75 3.66
C GLY A 83 21.70 -13.33 3.96
N GLN A 84 22.28 -13.12 5.15
CA GLN A 84 22.73 -11.80 5.63
C GLN A 84 23.79 -11.13 4.74
N ARG A 85 24.61 -11.93 4.04
CA ARG A 85 25.65 -11.44 3.11
C ARG A 85 25.17 -11.39 1.66
N ALA A 86 23.92 -11.77 1.39
CA ALA A 86 23.36 -11.72 0.05
C ALA A 86 22.94 -10.28 -0.30
N ARG A 87 22.75 -10.01 -1.59
CA ARG A 87 22.11 -8.78 -2.09
C ARG A 87 20.59 -8.88 -1.98
N SER A 88 20.12 -9.25 -0.79
CA SER A 88 18.71 -9.39 -0.47
C SER A 88 18.12 -8.04 -0.10
N LEU A 89 16.82 -7.83 -0.29
CA LEU A 89 16.16 -6.59 0.15
C LEU A 89 16.36 -6.40 1.66
N ALA A 90 16.24 -7.47 2.43
CA ALA A 90 16.48 -7.45 3.88
C ALA A 90 17.91 -6.96 4.23
N ALA A 91 18.94 -7.33 3.45
CA ALA A 91 20.30 -6.87 3.67
C ALA A 91 20.46 -5.35 3.47
N HIS A 92 19.70 -4.74 2.56
CA HIS A 92 19.70 -3.28 2.37
C HIS A 92 19.12 -2.50 3.57
N TYR A 93 18.39 -3.18 4.46
CA TYR A 93 17.89 -2.62 5.72
C TYR A 93 18.63 -3.17 6.95
N ALA A 94 19.79 -3.80 6.77
CA ALA A 94 20.60 -4.25 7.89
C ALA A 94 20.92 -3.05 8.81
N GLY A 95 20.56 -3.14 10.09
CA GLY A 95 20.69 -2.05 11.06
C GLY A 95 19.46 -1.13 11.18
N SER A 96 18.46 -1.25 10.30
CA SER A 96 17.18 -0.56 10.47
C SER A 96 16.37 -1.23 11.59
N PRO A 97 15.80 -0.46 12.54
CA PRO A 97 14.90 -1.00 13.56
C PRO A 97 13.66 -1.70 12.95
N TYR A 98 13.35 -1.40 11.68
CA TYR A 98 12.29 -2.06 10.91
C TYR A 98 12.55 -3.55 10.65
N VAL A 99 13.81 -3.91 10.31
CA VAL A 99 14.18 -5.26 9.84
C VAL A 99 14.91 -6.06 10.94
N ALA A 100 15.64 -5.38 11.83
CA ALA A 100 16.47 -6.02 12.86
C ALA A 100 15.70 -6.96 13.80
N ARG A 101 14.38 -6.78 13.97
CA ARG A 101 13.53 -7.64 14.82
C ARG A 101 12.67 -8.65 14.06
N ARG A 102 12.63 -8.60 12.71
CA ARG A 102 11.62 -9.33 11.91
C ARG A 102 12.15 -10.42 10.99
N HIS A 103 13.46 -10.45 10.70
CA HIS A 103 14.02 -11.38 9.70
C HIS A 103 15.22 -12.17 10.23
N PRO A 104 15.01 -13.18 11.09
CA PRO A 104 16.09 -13.98 11.66
C PRO A 104 16.76 -14.94 10.65
N GLY A 105 16.10 -15.26 9.54
CA GLY A 105 16.62 -16.26 8.58
C GLY A 105 16.30 -15.98 7.11
N PRO A 106 16.88 -16.78 6.20
CA PRO A 106 16.75 -16.56 4.76
C PRO A 106 15.33 -16.84 4.23
N VAL A 107 14.50 -17.62 4.93
CA VAL A 107 13.07 -17.77 4.60
C VAL A 107 12.32 -16.47 4.88
N ASP A 108 12.61 -15.80 5.99
CA ASP A 108 11.95 -14.52 6.32
C ASP A 108 12.41 -13.41 5.38
N ALA A 109 13.67 -13.43 4.92
CA ALA A 109 14.15 -12.54 3.88
C ALA A 109 13.49 -12.83 2.50
N LEU A 110 13.27 -14.10 2.16
CA LEU A 110 12.49 -14.48 0.97
C LEU A 110 11.05 -13.96 1.03
N ILE A 111 10.35 -14.14 2.15
CA ILE A 111 8.97 -13.63 2.34
C ILE A 111 8.94 -12.11 2.22
N PHE A 112 9.91 -11.44 2.85
CA PHE A 112 10.05 -9.99 2.80
C PHE A 112 10.22 -9.47 1.36
N GLU A 113 11.09 -10.11 0.58
CA GLU A 113 11.26 -9.81 -0.84
C GLU A 113 10.01 -10.13 -1.66
N ALA A 114 9.39 -11.29 -1.44
CA ALA A 114 8.21 -11.71 -2.18
C ALA A 114 7.03 -10.74 -1.99
N LYS A 115 6.83 -10.21 -0.78
CA LYS A 115 5.84 -9.15 -0.52
C LYS A 115 6.15 -7.87 -1.31
N ALA A 116 7.41 -7.43 -1.30
CA ALA A 116 7.81 -6.23 -2.05
C ALA A 116 7.65 -6.41 -3.57
N VAL A 117 8.04 -7.57 -4.10
CA VAL A 117 7.95 -7.88 -5.54
C VAL A 117 6.50 -8.04 -5.99
N SER A 118 5.66 -8.72 -5.21
CA SER A 118 4.24 -8.90 -5.56
C SER A 118 3.43 -7.59 -5.45
N PHE A 119 3.81 -6.69 -4.54
CA PHE A 119 3.18 -5.36 -4.42
C PHE A 119 3.67 -4.37 -5.48
N TRP A 120 4.80 -4.65 -6.14
CA TRP A 120 5.44 -3.69 -7.04
C TRP A 120 4.56 -3.17 -8.18
N PRO A 121 3.78 -4.00 -8.89
CA PRO A 121 2.90 -3.51 -9.95
C PRO A 121 1.84 -2.52 -9.42
N CYS A 122 1.30 -2.78 -8.24
CA CYS A 122 0.34 -1.89 -7.57
C CYS A 122 0.99 -0.55 -7.22
N ARG A 123 2.22 -0.59 -6.68
CA ARG A 123 3.02 0.60 -6.38
C ARG A 123 3.34 1.43 -7.62
N GLU A 124 3.73 0.79 -8.74
CA GLU A 124 4.04 1.50 -10.00
C GLU A 124 2.81 2.21 -10.56
N ALA A 125 1.65 1.53 -10.58
CA ALA A 125 0.40 2.13 -11.00
C ALA A 125 0.04 3.35 -10.13
N TRP A 126 0.11 3.20 -8.80
CA TRP A 126 -0.12 4.27 -7.84
C TRP A 126 0.83 5.47 -8.05
N ALA A 127 2.14 5.22 -8.14
CA ALA A 127 3.13 6.27 -8.35
C ALA A 127 2.97 6.97 -9.72
N SER A 128 2.53 6.25 -10.75
CA SER A 128 2.19 6.83 -12.05
C SER A 128 0.98 7.74 -11.98
N THR A 129 -0.07 7.34 -11.24
CA THR A 129 -1.26 8.18 -11.02
C THR A 129 -0.88 9.47 -10.30
N LEU A 130 -0.07 9.39 -9.23
CA LEU A 130 0.45 10.58 -8.55
C LEU A 130 1.31 11.45 -9.45
N GLY A 131 2.09 10.84 -10.36
CA GLY A 131 2.90 11.53 -11.37
C GLY A 131 2.09 12.37 -12.36
N ALA A 132 0.82 12.04 -12.57
CA ALA A 132 -0.07 12.74 -13.49
C ALA A 132 -0.85 13.90 -12.82
N LEU A 133 -0.81 14.00 -11.50
CA LEU A 133 -1.47 15.07 -10.76
C LEU A 133 -0.64 16.35 -10.81
N SER A 134 -1.31 17.49 -10.97
CA SER A 134 -0.67 18.81 -11.02
C SER A 134 -0.28 19.36 -9.63
N ARG A 135 -0.81 18.78 -8.55
CA ARG A 135 -0.57 19.20 -7.16
C ARG A 135 0.09 18.06 -6.35
N ASP A 136 1.02 18.42 -5.47
CA ASP A 136 1.67 17.51 -4.53
C ASP A 136 0.78 17.29 -3.30
N ASP A 137 -0.32 16.55 -3.49
CA ASP A 137 -1.26 16.21 -2.42
C ASP A 137 -0.81 14.94 -1.69
N ARG A 138 -0.07 15.16 -0.60
CA ARG A 138 0.48 14.10 0.25
C ARG A 138 -0.58 13.33 1.03
N GLN A 139 -1.69 13.98 1.40
CA GLN A 139 -2.80 13.30 2.07
C GLN A 139 -3.47 12.33 1.10
N PHE A 140 -3.81 12.80 -0.10
CA PHE A 140 -4.35 11.96 -1.16
C PHE A 140 -3.41 10.80 -1.49
N ALA A 141 -2.10 11.05 -1.58
CA ALA A 141 -1.11 10.00 -1.79
C ALA A 141 -1.14 8.93 -0.69
N ALA A 142 -1.27 9.33 0.58
CA ALA A 142 -1.34 8.41 1.71
C ALA A 142 -2.65 7.59 1.73
N GLU A 143 -3.80 8.23 1.52
CA GLU A 143 -5.10 7.56 1.46
C GLU A 143 -5.18 6.56 0.30
N THR A 144 -4.68 6.94 -0.88
CA THR A 144 -4.63 6.04 -2.03
C THR A 144 -3.65 4.90 -1.84
N LEU A 145 -2.52 5.11 -1.15
CA LEU A 145 -1.60 4.03 -0.79
C LEU A 145 -2.26 2.98 0.11
N VAL A 146 -3.06 3.41 1.10
CA VAL A 146 -3.84 2.49 1.95
C VAL A 146 -4.78 1.63 1.11
N ARG A 147 -5.52 2.24 0.18
CA ARG A 147 -6.45 1.53 -0.70
C ARG A 147 -5.72 0.53 -1.60
N VAL A 148 -4.60 0.93 -2.19
CA VAL A 148 -3.78 0.09 -3.07
C VAL A 148 -3.17 -1.09 -2.29
N LEU A 149 -2.76 -0.86 -1.05
CA LEU A 149 -2.27 -1.93 -0.18
C LEU A 149 -3.39 -2.92 0.20
N ALA A 150 -4.59 -2.42 0.50
CA ALA A 150 -5.75 -3.25 0.79
C ALA A 150 -6.13 -4.12 -0.43
N GLU A 151 -6.13 -3.53 -1.63
CA GLU A 151 -6.37 -4.26 -2.88
C GLU A 151 -5.34 -5.37 -3.09
N TRP A 152 -4.04 -5.07 -2.96
CA TRP A 152 -2.99 -6.09 -3.03
C TRP A 152 -3.17 -7.21 -2.00
N ALA A 153 -3.47 -6.86 -0.74
CA ALA A 153 -3.60 -7.82 0.34
C ALA A 153 -4.80 -8.77 0.12
N SER A 154 -5.92 -8.25 -0.38
CA SER A 154 -7.10 -9.03 -0.72
C SER A 154 -6.89 -9.97 -1.92
N ALA A 155 -6.05 -9.56 -2.88
CA ALA A 155 -5.68 -10.37 -4.06
C ALA A 155 -4.58 -11.40 -3.77
N ASN A 156 -3.74 -11.18 -2.76
CA ASN A 156 -2.59 -12.03 -2.41
C ASN A 156 -2.71 -12.60 -0.99
N ARG A 157 -3.91 -13.04 -0.59
CA ARG A 157 -4.24 -13.35 0.82
C ARG A 157 -3.23 -14.24 1.55
N PRO A 158 -2.79 -15.39 1.01
CA PRO A 158 -1.85 -16.26 1.73
C PRO A 158 -0.53 -15.54 1.99
N LEU A 159 0.03 -14.88 0.97
CA LEU A 159 1.26 -14.11 1.11
C LEU A 159 1.08 -12.93 2.07
N ALA A 160 -0.04 -12.21 1.97
CA ALA A 160 -0.36 -11.06 2.81
C ALA A 160 -0.41 -11.45 4.30
N ALA A 161 -1.09 -12.54 4.64
CA ALA A 161 -1.29 -13.02 6.02
C ALA A 161 -0.01 -13.54 6.69
N VAL A 162 0.94 -14.10 5.92
CA VAL A 162 2.18 -14.67 6.46
C VAL A 162 2.98 -13.67 7.29
N ARG A 163 3.54 -14.16 8.40
CA ARG A 163 4.31 -13.35 9.38
C ARG A 163 3.48 -12.20 9.94
N ARG A 164 2.32 -12.55 10.50
CA ARG A 164 1.41 -11.62 11.20
C ARG A 164 1.08 -10.39 10.35
N SER A 165 0.71 -10.62 9.09
CA SER A 165 0.23 -9.55 8.21
C SER A 165 1.22 -8.41 7.98
N ALA A 166 2.52 -8.64 8.17
CA ALA A 166 3.52 -7.58 8.00
C ALA A 166 3.45 -6.99 6.57
N PRO A 167 3.39 -5.66 6.41
CA PRO A 167 3.21 -5.04 5.10
C PRO A 167 4.47 -5.17 4.22
N PRO A 168 4.34 -5.00 2.89
CA PRO A 168 5.49 -4.79 2.01
C PRO A 168 6.33 -3.60 2.49
N VAL A 169 7.65 -3.74 2.54
CA VAL A 169 8.53 -2.65 3.02
C VAL A 169 8.44 -1.40 2.18
N CYS A 170 8.26 -1.53 0.87
CA CYS A 170 8.07 -0.40 -0.03
C CYS A 170 6.87 0.45 0.40
N ALA A 171 5.73 -0.17 0.78
CA ALA A 171 4.58 0.58 1.29
C ALA A 171 4.88 1.34 2.59
N VAL A 172 5.71 0.77 3.48
CA VAL A 172 6.16 1.46 4.71
C VAL A 172 7.05 2.65 4.39
N GLU A 173 7.99 2.50 3.45
CA GLU A 173 8.83 3.61 2.99
C GLU A 173 8.00 4.71 2.33
N ASP A 174 7.11 4.32 1.43
CA ASP A 174 6.27 5.23 0.67
C ASP A 174 5.35 6.01 1.62
N LEU A 175 4.71 5.35 2.60
CA LEU A 175 3.87 6.04 3.57
C LEU A 175 4.67 7.01 4.45
N ARG A 176 5.86 6.62 4.93
CA ARG A 176 6.74 7.55 5.68
C ARG A 176 7.15 8.74 4.84
N LEU A 177 7.42 8.52 3.56
CA LEU A 177 7.85 9.56 2.64
C LEU A 177 6.75 10.59 2.37
N VAL A 178 5.50 10.15 2.21
CA VAL A 178 4.35 11.07 2.01
C VAL A 178 3.85 11.67 3.32
N SER A 179 4.07 11.01 4.45
CA SER A 179 3.60 11.52 5.75
C SER A 179 4.36 12.78 6.18
N PRO A 180 3.66 13.85 6.58
CA PRO A 180 4.31 15.01 7.17
C PRO A 180 4.92 14.66 8.53
N GLY A 181 6.03 15.30 8.89
CA GLY A 181 6.60 15.21 10.25
C GLY A 181 7.41 13.96 10.59
N ASP A 182 7.76 13.12 9.60
CA ASP A 182 8.59 11.91 9.77
C ASP A 182 8.08 10.97 10.89
N PRO A 183 6.91 10.34 10.70
CA PRO A 183 6.31 9.52 11.75
C PRO A 183 7.21 8.35 12.15
N PRO A 184 7.16 7.91 13.43
CA PRO A 184 7.91 6.76 13.89
C PRO A 184 7.60 5.52 13.04
N VAL A 185 8.65 4.83 12.57
CA VAL A 185 8.52 3.61 11.75
C VAL A 185 7.53 2.62 12.37
N GLY A 186 7.58 2.41 13.69
CA GLY A 186 6.69 1.48 14.38
C GLY A 186 5.21 1.82 14.22
N ALA A 187 4.84 3.11 14.20
CA ALA A 187 3.47 3.56 14.03
C ALA A 187 2.97 3.29 12.60
N VAL A 188 3.76 3.68 11.59
CA VAL A 188 3.46 3.41 10.17
C VAL A 188 3.28 1.91 9.93
N VAL A 189 4.14 1.11 10.53
CA VAL A 189 4.09 -0.34 10.41
C VAL A 189 2.86 -0.93 11.07
N ALA A 190 2.49 -0.46 12.27
CA ALA A 190 1.29 -0.91 12.94
C ALA A 190 0.04 -0.61 12.11
N LEU A 191 -0.08 0.63 11.60
CA LEU A 191 -1.17 1.06 10.72
C LEU A 191 -1.26 0.17 9.47
N LEU A 192 -0.17 0.01 8.73
CA LEU A 192 -0.18 -0.78 7.49
C LEU A 192 -0.35 -2.29 7.75
N THR A 193 0.07 -2.80 8.92
CA THR A 193 -0.25 -4.17 9.34
C THR A 193 -1.77 -4.31 9.53
N ARG A 194 -2.41 -3.33 10.18
CA ARG A 194 -3.86 -3.30 10.37
C ARG A 194 -4.62 -3.24 9.04
N VAL A 195 -4.16 -2.43 8.08
CA VAL A 195 -4.70 -2.40 6.71
C VAL A 195 -4.66 -3.78 6.07
N VAL A 196 -3.52 -4.46 6.15
CA VAL A 196 -3.34 -5.80 5.57
C VAL A 196 -4.27 -6.82 6.25
N GLU A 197 -4.38 -6.81 7.58
CA GLU A 197 -5.30 -7.68 8.34
C GLU A 197 -6.78 -7.50 7.97
N LEU A 198 -7.23 -6.24 7.87
CA LEU A 198 -8.60 -5.89 7.51
C LEU A 198 -8.93 -6.35 6.09
N ALA A 199 -7.97 -6.33 5.17
CA ALA A 199 -8.19 -6.61 3.76
C ALA A 199 -8.11 -8.09 3.38
N HIS A 200 -7.19 -8.88 3.97
CA HIS A 200 -7.00 -10.29 3.55
C HIS A 200 -7.90 -11.31 4.25
N SER A 201 -8.62 -10.89 5.29
CA SER A 201 -9.53 -11.78 6.03
C SER A 201 -10.62 -12.37 5.10
N PRO A 202 -11.21 -13.54 5.41
CA PRO A 202 -12.27 -14.15 4.60
C PRO A 202 -13.48 -13.23 4.37
N ARG A 203 -13.77 -12.37 5.37
CA ARG A 203 -14.74 -11.28 5.30
C ARG A 203 -14.07 -9.91 5.26
N GLY A 204 -12.93 -9.83 4.59
CA GLY A 204 -12.10 -8.64 4.52
C GLY A 204 -12.89 -7.45 3.98
N LEU A 205 -12.53 -6.26 4.47
CA LEU A 205 -13.16 -5.03 4.02
C LEU A 205 -12.74 -4.72 2.58
N SER A 206 -13.61 -4.00 1.87
CA SER A 206 -13.23 -3.41 0.57
C SER A 206 -12.07 -2.41 0.77
N PRO A 207 -11.33 -2.05 -0.30
CA PRO A 207 -10.28 -1.03 -0.19
C PRO A 207 -10.76 0.29 0.41
N LEU A 208 -12.00 0.72 0.09
CA LEU A 208 -12.59 1.92 0.67
C LEU A 208 -12.97 1.71 2.15
N GLY A 209 -13.66 0.61 2.48
CA GLY A 209 -14.01 0.32 3.88
C GLY A 209 -12.77 0.12 4.78
N THR A 210 -11.67 -0.37 4.21
CA THR A 210 -10.39 -0.45 4.92
C THR A 210 -9.81 0.93 5.19
N LEU A 211 -9.84 1.84 4.22
CA LEU A 211 -9.43 3.24 4.40
C LEU A 211 -10.27 3.91 5.48
N ASP A 212 -11.60 3.82 5.39
CA ASP A 212 -12.52 4.41 6.36
C ASP A 212 -12.21 3.92 7.78
N ALA A 213 -11.94 2.63 7.93
CA ALA A 213 -11.64 2.01 9.22
C ALA A 213 -10.30 2.45 9.85
N VAL A 214 -9.33 2.90 9.04
CA VAL A 214 -8.01 3.34 9.53
C VAL A 214 -7.77 4.84 9.35
N HIS A 215 -8.77 5.58 8.87
CA HIS A 215 -8.60 6.97 8.45
C HIS A 215 -8.14 7.87 9.61
N ASP A 216 -8.77 7.76 10.78
CA ASP A 216 -8.38 8.54 11.96
C ASP A 216 -6.93 8.25 12.38
N GLU A 217 -6.53 6.98 12.40
CA GLU A 217 -5.14 6.58 12.70
C GLU A 217 -4.16 7.11 11.65
N LEU A 218 -4.53 7.06 10.36
CA LEU A 218 -3.74 7.62 9.27
C LEU A 218 -3.53 9.13 9.46
N MET A 219 -4.59 9.88 9.80
CA MET A 219 -4.50 11.32 10.04
C MET A 219 -3.58 11.65 11.23
N THR A 220 -3.53 10.79 12.25
CA THR A 220 -2.61 10.98 13.39
C THR A 220 -1.13 10.90 13.02
N LEU A 221 -0.77 10.42 11.82
CA LEU A 221 0.60 10.47 11.31
C LEU A 221 1.08 11.87 10.92
N GLY A 222 0.25 12.91 11.13
CA GLY A 222 0.62 14.31 10.96
C GLY A 222 -0.17 15.03 9.87
N PHE A 223 -1.11 14.35 9.20
CA PHE A 223 -2.03 14.99 8.26
C PHE A 223 -3.06 15.78 9.08
N VAL A 224 -2.76 17.05 9.35
CA VAL A 224 -3.66 17.95 10.08
C VAL A 224 -4.90 18.16 9.21
N ARG A 225 -6.10 17.90 9.77
CA ARG A 225 -7.42 18.18 9.15
C ARG A 225 -7.68 19.65 8.77
N GLY A 226 -6.69 20.54 8.91
CA GLY A 226 -6.86 21.99 8.87
C GLY A 226 -6.75 22.63 7.49
N GLU A 227 -5.75 22.24 6.69
CA GLU A 227 -5.57 22.83 5.34
C GLU A 227 -6.62 22.41 4.29
N PRO A 228 -7.21 21.19 4.32
CA PRO A 228 -8.20 20.80 3.33
C PRO A 228 -9.49 21.58 3.45
N LEU A 229 -9.94 21.92 4.66
CA LEU A 229 -11.25 22.54 4.87
C LEU A 229 -11.27 23.98 4.34
N GLU A 230 -10.27 24.80 4.64
CA GLU A 230 -10.21 26.17 4.11
C GLU A 230 -10.06 26.20 2.59
N THR A 231 -9.27 25.28 2.03
CA THR A 231 -9.12 25.14 0.58
C THR A 231 -10.42 24.67 -0.06
N LEU A 232 -11.09 23.66 0.49
CA LEU A 232 -12.40 23.19 0.02
C LEU A 232 -13.46 24.28 0.13
N LEU A 233 -13.50 25.02 1.25
CA LEU A 233 -14.42 26.13 1.42
C LEU A 233 -14.12 27.24 0.41
N THR A 234 -12.85 27.48 0.09
CA THR A 234 -12.45 28.43 -0.96
C THR A 234 -12.90 27.96 -2.34
N GLU A 235 -12.62 26.72 -2.73
CA GLU A 235 -13.01 26.15 -4.03
C GLU A 235 -14.54 26.09 -4.19
N VAL A 236 -15.26 25.69 -3.13
CA VAL A 236 -16.74 25.72 -3.10
C VAL A 236 -17.25 27.15 -3.20
N SER A 237 -16.64 28.09 -2.48
CA SER A 237 -17.02 29.51 -2.54
C SER A 237 -16.79 30.11 -3.93
N GLU A 238 -15.66 29.79 -4.57
CA GLU A 238 -15.35 30.24 -5.94
C GLU A 238 -16.31 29.63 -6.96
N GLY A 239 -16.62 28.34 -6.83
CA GLY A 239 -17.60 27.66 -7.67
C GLY A 239 -19.01 28.26 -7.53
N LEU A 240 -19.44 28.55 -6.30
CA LEU A 240 -20.72 29.21 -6.04
C LEU A 240 -20.75 30.65 -6.58
N ALA A 241 -19.66 31.40 -6.45
CA ALA A 241 -19.55 32.75 -7.02
C ALA A 241 -19.60 32.73 -8.56
N ALA A 242 -18.99 31.73 -9.20
CA ALA A 242 -19.08 31.54 -10.65
C ALA A 242 -20.52 31.20 -11.08
N VAL A 243 -21.22 30.35 -10.34
CA VAL A 243 -22.64 30.06 -10.57
C VAL A 243 -23.48 31.32 -10.40
N GLU A 244 -23.28 32.09 -9.34
CA GLU A 244 -23.98 33.36 -9.08
C GLU A 244 -23.78 34.37 -10.23
N TYR A 245 -22.57 34.47 -10.76
CA TYR A 245 -22.25 35.32 -11.91
C TYR A 245 -22.94 34.86 -13.22
N LEU A 246 -23.06 33.54 -13.43
CA LEU A 246 -23.61 32.96 -14.66
C LEU A 246 -25.14 32.90 -14.67
N VAL A 247 -25.79 32.67 -13.52
CA VAL A 247 -27.25 32.50 -13.42
C VAL A 247 -28.06 33.62 -14.10
N PRO A 248 -27.75 34.91 -13.93
CA PRO A 248 -28.46 36.00 -14.62
C PRO A 248 -28.38 35.93 -16.15
N GLN A 249 -27.36 35.26 -16.70
CA GLN A 249 -27.10 35.14 -18.14
C GLN A 249 -27.78 33.92 -18.75
N LEU A 250 -28.27 32.99 -17.93
CA LEU A 250 -28.95 31.78 -18.38
C LEU A 250 -30.43 32.03 -18.75
N SER A 251 -30.94 31.22 -19.67
CA SER A 251 -32.37 31.18 -20.00
C SER A 251 -33.19 30.60 -18.84
N THR A 252 -34.51 30.79 -18.84
CA THR A 252 -35.39 30.23 -17.79
C THR A 252 -35.28 28.70 -17.72
N ALA A 253 -35.25 28.02 -18.87
CA ALA A 253 -35.14 26.56 -18.93
C ALA A 253 -33.80 26.04 -18.39
N ASP A 254 -32.70 26.75 -18.67
CA ASP A 254 -31.38 26.37 -18.15
C ASP A 254 -31.27 26.61 -16.64
N ARG A 255 -31.92 27.66 -16.11
CA ARG A 255 -31.99 27.92 -14.67
C ARG A 255 -32.76 26.84 -13.93
N GLU A 256 -33.89 26.38 -14.49
CA GLU A 256 -34.67 25.28 -13.92
C GLU A 256 -33.84 23.99 -13.87
N ASN A 257 -33.18 23.64 -14.98
CA ASN A 257 -32.32 22.46 -15.05
C ASN A 257 -31.14 22.52 -14.07
N LEU A 258 -30.51 23.70 -13.93
CA LEU A 258 -29.44 23.92 -12.96
C LEU A 258 -29.95 23.77 -11.51
N ALA A 259 -31.14 24.29 -11.20
CA ALA A 259 -31.75 24.17 -9.88
C ALA A 259 -32.09 22.71 -9.54
N ASP A 260 -32.64 21.96 -10.49
CA ASP A 260 -32.97 20.54 -10.31
C ASP A 260 -31.74 19.69 -9.96
N HIS A 261 -30.55 20.08 -10.44
CA HIS A 261 -29.30 19.40 -10.13
C HIS A 261 -28.64 19.88 -8.83
N LEU A 262 -28.53 21.20 -8.61
CA LEU A 262 -27.77 21.76 -7.48
C LEU A 262 -28.55 21.70 -6.16
N VAL A 263 -29.86 21.92 -6.17
CA VAL A 263 -30.66 22.02 -4.95
C VAL A 263 -30.64 20.71 -4.13
N PRO A 264 -30.79 19.51 -4.72
CA PRO A 264 -30.68 18.27 -3.96
C PRO A 264 -29.29 18.07 -3.34
N GLN A 265 -28.23 18.36 -4.10
CA GLN A 265 -26.85 18.18 -3.65
C GLN A 265 -26.49 19.13 -2.50
N LEU A 266 -26.82 20.41 -2.63
CA LEU A 266 -26.57 21.40 -1.57
C LEU A 266 -27.37 21.10 -0.30
N ARG A 267 -28.63 20.64 -0.45
CA ARG A 267 -29.47 20.22 0.68
C ARG A 267 -28.83 19.05 1.44
N ASP A 268 -28.36 18.05 0.73
CA ASP A 268 -27.71 16.87 1.32
C ASP A 268 -26.44 17.22 2.09
N VAL A 269 -25.64 18.14 1.56
CA VAL A 269 -24.45 18.67 2.23
C VAL A 269 -24.84 19.46 3.48
N LEU A 270 -25.86 20.31 3.41
CA LEU A 270 -26.34 21.09 4.56
C LEU A 270 -26.88 20.21 5.68
N LEU A 271 -27.60 19.13 5.36
CA LEU A 271 -28.09 18.15 6.34
C LEU A 271 -26.93 17.42 7.02
N LEU A 272 -25.90 17.03 6.26
CA LEU A 272 -24.67 16.43 6.79
C LEU A 272 -23.96 17.38 7.77
N LEU A 273 -23.82 18.67 7.40
CA LEU A 273 -23.17 19.67 8.25
C LEU A 273 -23.93 19.95 9.55
N ARG A 274 -25.25 19.74 9.58
CA ARG A 274 -26.09 19.89 10.78
C ARG A 274 -26.15 18.63 11.65
N GLY A 275 -25.60 17.50 11.18
CA GLY A 275 -25.76 16.21 11.85
C GLY A 275 -27.20 15.68 11.81
N GLU A 276 -27.98 16.09 10.82
CA GLU A 276 -29.40 15.71 10.64
C GLU A 276 -29.57 14.50 9.71
N LYS A 277 -28.47 13.79 9.41
CA LYS A 277 -28.42 12.68 8.45
C LYS A 277 -27.93 11.39 9.10
#